data_AF-A0A838QVR7-F1
#
_entry.id   AF-A0A838QVR7-F1
#
_cell.length_a   1.000
_cell.length_b   1.000
_cell.length_c   1.000
_cell.angle_alpha   90.00
_cell.angle_beta   90.00
_cell.angle_gamma   90.00
#
_symmetry.space_group_name_H-M   'P 1'
#
loop_
_entity.id
_entity.type
_entity.pdbx_description
1 polymer ?
#
loop_
_entity_poly.entity_id
_entity_poly.type
_entity_poly.pdbx_seq_one_letter_code
_entity_poly.pdbx_strand_id
1 'polypeptide(L)'
;MLNRHITPERKTLFRAGQILAVLGLLSFLSVFVSAAMSFGPGSGSTNVQSMAIRAVGGMIAMIAGGVLCTIGAAGVAGSMLNLDPEQARKDLEPWARMSGGLQKASLEEMGVDLPKITGALASGLGNATAANGETLESRLRGLHALYKDGILSEAEYQREKQELLDGK
;
A
#
# COMPACT_ATOMS: atom_id res chain seq x y z
N MET A 1 8.25 -14.42 -18.40
CA MET A 1 7.61 -13.33 -17.64
C MET A 1 6.23 -13.09 -18.25
N LEU A 2 5.14 -13.49 -17.58
CA LEU A 2 3.79 -13.27 -18.13
C LEU A 2 3.44 -11.78 -17.98
N ASN A 3 3.62 -11.03 -19.06
CA ASN A 3 3.19 -9.66 -19.19
C ASN A 3 1.67 -9.65 -19.34
N ARG A 4 0.94 -9.75 -18.23
CA ARG A 4 -0.52 -9.79 -18.24
C ARG A 4 -1.02 -8.35 -18.36
N HIS A 5 -1.06 -7.90 -19.62
CA HIS A 5 -1.48 -6.56 -20.02
C HIS A 5 -2.88 -6.27 -19.46
N ILE A 6 -3.04 -5.09 -18.87
CA ILE A 6 -4.36 -4.50 -18.57
C ILE A 6 -5.22 -4.67 -19.82
N THR A 7 -6.43 -5.22 -19.69
CA THR A 7 -7.28 -5.49 -20.84
C THR A 7 -7.48 -4.21 -21.65
N PRO A 8 -7.43 -4.29 -23.00
CA PRO A 8 -7.50 -3.10 -23.86
C PRO A 8 -8.77 -2.28 -23.61
N GLU A 9 -9.88 -2.95 -23.27
CA GLU A 9 -11.16 -2.34 -22.91
C GLU A 9 -11.07 -1.46 -21.65
N ARG A 10 -10.30 -1.87 -20.63
CA ARG A 10 -10.12 -1.05 -19.42
C ARG A 10 -9.31 0.20 -19.71
N LYS A 11 -8.31 0.09 -20.60
CA LYS A 11 -7.49 1.22 -21.02
C LYS A 11 -8.27 2.23 -21.86
N THR A 12 -9.14 1.77 -22.76
CA THR A 12 -10.01 2.65 -23.56
C THR A 12 -11.05 3.34 -22.68
N LEU A 13 -11.68 2.62 -21.75
CA LEU A 13 -12.65 3.18 -20.81
C LEU A 13 -12.02 4.26 -19.91
N PHE A 14 -10.85 3.98 -19.35
CA PHE A 14 -10.10 4.95 -18.54
C PHE A 14 -9.74 6.20 -19.35
N ARG A 15 -9.23 6.04 -20.57
CA ARG A 15 -8.82 7.18 -21.40
C ARG A 15 -10.01 7.98 -21.93
N ALA A 16 -11.12 7.33 -22.25
CA ALA A 16 -12.37 8.00 -22.60
C ALA A 16 -12.91 8.82 -21.42
N GLY A 17 -12.90 8.22 -20.21
CA GLY A 17 -13.26 8.92 -18.98
C GLY A 17 -12.39 10.13 -18.72
N GLN A 18 -11.07 10.00 -18.94
CA GLN A 18 -10.12 11.07 -18.73
C GLN A 18 -10.34 12.23 -19.71
N ILE A 19 -10.59 11.93 -20.99
CA ILE A 19 -10.93 12.95 -21.99
C ILE A 19 -12.22 13.68 -21.60
N LEU A 20 -13.26 12.94 -21.21
CA LEU A 20 -14.53 13.51 -20.80
C LEU A 20 -14.39 14.39 -19.55
N ALA A 21 -13.63 13.95 -18.55
CA ALA A 21 -13.38 14.71 -17.34
C ALA A 21 -12.62 16.02 -17.63
N VAL A 22 -11.60 15.97 -18.50
CA VAL A 22 -10.84 17.16 -18.92
C VAL A 22 -11.72 18.13 -19.69
N LEU A 23 -12.56 17.63 -20.62
CA LEU A 23 -13.51 18.48 -21.34
C LEU A 23 -14.54 19.12 -20.40
N GLY A 24 -15.04 18.36 -19.43
CA GLY A 24 -15.94 18.87 -18.39
C GLY A 24 -15.27 19.97 -17.56
N LEU A 25 -14.02 19.77 -17.15
CA LEU A 25 -13.23 20.76 -16.41
C LEU A 25 -13.02 22.03 -17.22
N LEU A 26 -12.61 21.91 -18.48
CA LEU A 26 -12.42 23.05 -19.36
C LEU A 26 -13.73 23.82 -19.59
N SER A 27 -14.84 23.11 -19.79
CA SER A 27 -16.16 23.74 -19.90
C SER A 27 -16.54 24.47 -18.62
N PHE A 28 -16.32 23.87 -17.45
CA PHE A 28 -16.60 24.51 -16.16
C PHE A 28 -15.71 25.74 -15.94
N LEU A 29 -14.41 25.64 -16.22
CA LEU A 29 -13.45 26.74 -16.04
C LEU A 29 -13.74 27.90 -17.00
N SER A 30 -14.29 27.62 -18.20
CA SER A 30 -14.69 28.64 -19.17
C SER A 30 -15.71 29.64 -18.62
N VAL A 31 -16.49 29.24 -17.61
CA VAL A 31 -17.47 30.12 -16.93
C VAL A 31 -16.77 31.23 -16.16
N PHE A 32 -15.66 30.91 -15.48
CA PHE A 32 -14.87 31.89 -14.74
C PHE A 32 -14.16 32.88 -15.66
N VAL A 33 -13.63 32.40 -16.79
CA VAL A 33 -13.03 33.25 -17.82
C VAL A 33 -14.08 34.21 -18.40
N SER A 34 -15.27 33.69 -18.71
CA SER A 34 -16.38 34.48 -19.21
C SER A 34 -16.83 35.53 -18.19
N ALA A 35 -16.91 35.17 -16.90
CA ALA A 35 -17.27 36.08 -15.83
C ALA A 35 -16.21 37.19 -15.68
N ALA A 36 -14.93 36.84 -15.65
CA ALA A 36 -13.82 37.80 -15.55
C ALA A 36 -13.81 38.82 -16.70
N MET A 37 -14.04 38.38 -17.93
CA MET A 37 -14.13 39.27 -19.11
C MET A 37 -15.38 40.17 -19.09
N SER A 38 -16.38 39.85 -18.28
CA SER A 38 -17.64 40.59 -18.18
C SER A 38 -17.65 41.68 -17.11
N PHE A 39 -16.55 41.87 -16.37
CA PHE A 39 -16.43 42.94 -15.37
C PHE A 39 -15.77 44.23 -15.92
N GLY A 40 -15.60 44.36 -17.24
CA GLY A 40 -14.94 45.52 -17.88
C GLY A 40 -15.89 46.65 -18.32
N PRO A 41 -15.40 47.91 -18.42
CA PRO A 41 -16.18 49.07 -18.86
C PRO A 41 -16.48 48.98 -20.36
N GLY A 42 -17.51 48.21 -20.71
CA GLY A 42 -17.86 47.83 -22.08
C GLY A 42 -18.50 46.45 -22.21
N SER A 43 -18.70 45.72 -21.10
CA SER A 43 -19.31 44.40 -21.12
C SER A 43 -20.79 44.47 -21.52
N GLY A 44 -21.09 44.08 -22.76
CA GLY A 44 -22.45 43.80 -23.19
C GLY A 44 -23.06 42.67 -22.34
N SER A 45 -24.38 42.79 -22.09
CA SER A 45 -25.28 41.80 -21.50
C SER A 45 -24.74 40.37 -21.54
N THR A 46 -24.19 39.91 -20.41
CA THR A 46 -23.74 38.53 -20.28
C THR A 46 -24.94 37.61 -20.24
N ASN A 47 -25.00 36.64 -21.15
CA ASN A 47 -26.03 35.60 -21.13
C ASN A 47 -25.79 34.65 -19.94
N VAL A 48 -26.30 35.04 -18.77
CA VAL A 48 -26.22 34.28 -17.51
C VAL A 48 -26.73 32.85 -17.69
N GLN A 49 -27.73 32.65 -18.56
CA GLN A 49 -28.25 31.32 -18.92
C GLN A 49 -27.18 30.43 -19.59
N SER A 50 -26.37 30.98 -20.49
CA SER A 50 -25.30 30.24 -21.17
C SER A 50 -24.18 29.85 -20.19
N MET A 51 -23.86 30.73 -19.25
CA MET A 51 -22.90 30.45 -18.17
C MET A 51 -23.39 29.33 -17.25
N ALA A 52 -24.65 29.38 -16.83
CA ALA A 52 -25.24 28.36 -15.97
C ALA A 52 -25.26 26.98 -16.64
N ILE A 53 -25.65 26.90 -17.92
CA ILE A 53 -25.66 25.63 -18.67
C ILE A 53 -24.25 25.06 -18.83
N ARG A 54 -23.24 25.90 -19.12
CA ARG A 54 -21.84 25.46 -19.21
C ARG A 54 -21.27 25.01 -17.88
N ALA A 55 -21.64 25.66 -16.78
CA ALA A 55 -21.22 25.30 -15.43
C ALA A 55 -21.78 23.92 -15.04
N VAL A 56 -23.10 23.77 -15.13
CA VAL A 56 -23.80 22.54 -14.76
C VAL A 56 -23.39 21.39 -15.69
N GLY A 57 -23.36 21.63 -17.00
CA GLY A 57 -22.92 20.63 -17.98
C GLY A 57 -21.46 20.23 -17.79
N GLY A 58 -20.56 21.18 -17.52
CA GLY A 58 -19.16 20.91 -17.21
C GLY A 58 -18.99 20.07 -15.94
N MET A 59 -19.75 20.38 -14.89
CA MET A 59 -19.72 19.63 -13.63
C MET A 59 -20.22 18.19 -13.80
N ILE A 60 -21.34 17.99 -14.52
CA ILE A 60 -21.86 16.65 -14.82
C ILE A 60 -20.84 15.85 -15.64
N ALA A 61 -20.23 16.46 -16.65
CA ALA A 61 -19.19 15.81 -17.46
C ALA A 61 -17.95 15.44 -16.64
N MET A 62 -17.52 16.29 -15.70
CA MET A 62 -16.44 15.96 -14.76
C MET A 62 -16.78 14.75 -13.89
N ILE A 63 -17.98 14.72 -13.30
CA ILE A 63 -18.41 13.61 -12.44
C ILE A 63 -18.50 12.32 -13.25
N ALA A 64 -19.16 12.35 -14.41
CA ALA A 64 -19.30 11.19 -15.28
C ALA A 64 -17.94 10.68 -15.76
N GLY A 65 -17.04 11.57 -16.19
CA GLY A 65 -15.68 11.22 -16.58
C GLY A 65 -14.87 10.63 -15.43
N GLY A 66 -15.03 11.17 -14.22
CA GLY A 66 -14.41 10.65 -12.99
C GLY A 66 -14.86 9.22 -12.67
N VAL A 67 -16.17 8.97 -12.71
CA VAL A 67 -16.73 7.61 -12.51
C VAL A 67 -16.22 6.65 -13.57
N LEU A 68 -16.13 7.07 -14.83
CA LEU A 68 -15.62 6.21 -15.90
C LEU A 68 -14.12 5.87 -15.70
N CYS A 69 -13.34 6.82 -15.18
CA CYS A 69 -11.95 6.58 -14.79
C CYS A 69 -11.82 5.61 -13.62
N THR A 70 -12.66 5.72 -12.58
CA THR A 70 -12.60 4.80 -11.43
C THR A 70 -12.94 3.37 -11.86
N ILE A 71 -13.93 3.20 -12.74
CA ILE A 71 -14.28 1.90 -13.34
C ILE A 71 -13.11 1.36 -14.18
N GLY A 72 -12.50 2.19 -15.04
CA GLY A 72 -11.35 1.77 -15.83
C GLY A 72 -10.14 1.36 -14.98
N ALA A 73 -9.85 2.11 -13.91
CA ALA A 73 -8.67 1.92 -13.05
C ALA A 73 -8.83 0.78 -12.03
N ALA A 74 -10.03 0.61 -11.45
CA ALA A 74 -10.32 -0.42 -10.45
C ALA A 74 -10.90 -1.72 -11.07
N GLY A 75 -11.40 -1.67 -12.30
CA GLY A 75 -12.18 -2.75 -12.89
C GLY A 75 -13.64 -2.71 -12.40
N VAL A 76 -14.54 -3.40 -13.12
CA VAL A 76 -15.99 -3.40 -12.81
C VAL A 76 -16.26 -3.97 -11.41
N ALA A 77 -15.43 -4.93 -10.97
CA ALA A 77 -15.54 -5.51 -9.64
C ALA A 77 -14.92 -4.63 -8.55
N GLY A 78 -13.92 -3.82 -8.88
CA GLY A 78 -13.29 -2.88 -7.96
C GLY A 78 -14.02 -1.53 -7.84
N SER A 79 -14.95 -1.22 -8.75
CA SER A 79 -15.65 0.07 -8.82
C SER A 79 -17.03 0.07 -8.14
N MET A 80 -17.28 -0.84 -7.21
CA MET A 80 -18.55 -0.99 -6.48
C MET A 80 -19.77 -1.37 -7.35
N LEU A 81 -19.60 -1.56 -8.66
CA LEU A 81 -20.68 -1.97 -9.58
C LEU A 81 -21.00 -3.46 -9.47
N ASN A 82 -19.99 -4.30 -9.24
CA ASN A 82 -20.15 -5.74 -9.08
C ASN A 82 -19.37 -6.21 -7.84
N LEU A 83 -20.04 -6.78 -6.85
CA LEU A 83 -19.39 -7.26 -5.62
C LEU A 83 -18.94 -8.72 -5.76
N ASP A 84 -17.96 -8.96 -6.64
CA ASP A 84 -17.25 -10.23 -6.66
C ASP A 84 -15.83 -10.04 -6.04
N PRO A 85 -15.59 -10.54 -4.82
CA PRO A 85 -14.31 -10.36 -4.14
C PRO A 85 -13.15 -11.09 -4.83
N GLU A 86 -13.39 -12.20 -5.54
CA GLU A 86 -12.34 -12.89 -6.29
C GLU A 86 -11.95 -12.10 -7.54
N GLN A 87 -12.96 -11.57 -8.24
CA GLN A 87 -12.72 -10.75 -9.42
C GLN A 87 -12.04 -9.42 -9.05
N ALA A 88 -12.43 -8.79 -7.94
CA ALA A 88 -11.77 -7.60 -7.43
C ALA A 88 -10.28 -7.85 -7.11
N ARG A 89 -9.93 -9.00 -6.53
CA ARG A 89 -8.53 -9.39 -6.31
C ARG A 89 -7.75 -9.48 -7.61
N LYS A 90 -8.32 -10.11 -8.65
CA LYS A 90 -7.68 -10.21 -9.97
C LYS A 90 -7.51 -8.85 -10.63
N ASP A 91 -8.50 -7.96 -10.52
CA ASP A 91 -8.46 -6.62 -11.10
C ASP A 91 -7.42 -5.71 -10.42
N LEU A 92 -7.19 -5.90 -9.12
CA LEU A 92 -6.25 -5.13 -8.29
C LEU A 92 -4.85 -5.75 -8.19
N GLU A 93 -4.67 -7.03 -8.52
CA GLU A 93 -3.38 -7.74 -8.44
C GLU A 93 -2.20 -6.98 -9.07
N PRO A 94 -2.34 -6.38 -10.28
CA PRO A 94 -1.24 -5.64 -10.90
C PRO A 94 -0.80 -4.43 -10.05
N TRP A 95 -1.76 -3.70 -9.48
CA TRP A 95 -1.50 -2.54 -8.62
C TRP A 95 -0.91 -2.94 -7.28
N ALA A 96 -1.43 -4.01 -6.66
CA ALA A 96 -0.91 -4.54 -5.41
C ALA A 96 0.55 -5.00 -5.55
N ARG A 97 0.90 -5.65 -6.67
CA ARG A 97 2.30 -6.05 -6.95
C ARG A 97 3.21 -4.85 -7.20
N MET A 98 2.76 -3.83 -7.93
CA MET A 98 3.54 -2.60 -8.14
C MET A 98 3.80 -1.89 -6.81
N SER A 99 2.79 -1.75 -5.96
CA SER A 99 2.94 -1.14 -4.63
C SER A 99 3.88 -1.95 -3.74
N GLY A 100 3.75 -3.29 -3.71
CA GLY A 100 4.65 -4.16 -2.96
C GLY A 100 6.10 -4.14 -3.46
N GLY A 101 6.30 -3.96 -4.78
CA GLY A 101 7.64 -3.77 -5.36
C GLY A 101 8.28 -2.45 -4.90
N LEU A 102 7.49 -1.37 -4.84
CA LEU A 102 7.94 -0.07 -4.36
C LEU A 102 8.36 -0.10 -2.89
N GLN A 103 7.53 -0.71 -2.04
CA GLN A 103 7.82 -0.84 -0.60
C GLN A 103 9.08 -1.67 -0.35
N LYS A 104 9.25 -2.78 -1.09
CA LYS A 104 10.47 -3.59 -1.03
C LYS A 104 11.71 -2.78 -1.42
N ALA A 105 11.62 -2.01 -2.50
CA ALA A 105 12.72 -1.14 -2.94
C ALA A 105 13.10 -0.11 -1.85
N SER A 106 12.12 0.52 -1.20
CA SER A 106 12.38 1.46 -0.10
C SER A 106 12.99 0.78 1.13
N LEU A 107 12.54 -0.42 1.49
CA LEU A 107 13.11 -1.19 2.61
C LEU A 107 14.56 -1.60 2.33
N GLU A 108 14.83 -2.04 1.10
CA GLU A 108 16.17 -2.41 0.65
C GLU A 108 17.13 -1.20 0.67
N GLU A 109 16.66 -0.02 0.25
CA GLU A 109 17.42 1.23 0.32
C GLU A 109 17.73 1.67 1.76
N MET A 110 16.82 1.40 2.70
CA MET A 110 17.07 1.61 4.14
C MET A 110 17.99 0.53 4.77
N GLY A 111 18.51 -0.41 3.98
CA GLY A 111 19.36 -1.51 4.45
C GLY A 111 18.59 -2.64 5.15
N VAL A 112 17.26 -2.65 5.06
CA VAL A 112 16.39 -3.66 5.67
C VAL A 112 16.21 -4.82 4.68
N ASP A 113 17.10 -5.79 4.78
CA ASP A 113 17.11 -7.00 3.97
C ASP A 113 16.08 -8.01 4.52
N LEU A 114 14.81 -7.89 4.10
CA LEU A 114 13.70 -8.75 4.53
C LEU A 114 14.01 -10.26 4.44
N PRO A 115 14.62 -10.77 3.35
CA PRO A 115 15.04 -12.16 3.26
C PRO A 115 15.99 -12.60 4.39
N LYS A 116 16.97 -11.76 4.75
CA LYS A 116 17.88 -12.05 5.87
C LYS A 116 17.18 -12.05 7.21
N ILE A 117 16.29 -11.10 7.46
CA ILE A 117 15.54 -11.02 8.73
C ILE A 117 14.62 -12.23 8.85
N THR A 118 13.93 -12.61 7.76
CA THR A 118 13.06 -13.79 7.74
C THR A 118 13.86 -15.08 7.93
N GLY A 119 15.03 -15.18 7.29
CA GLY A 119 15.96 -16.30 7.48
C GLY A 119 16.47 -16.42 8.91
N ALA A 120 16.93 -15.30 9.50
CA ALA A 120 17.38 -15.22 10.89
C ALA A 120 16.26 -15.59 11.87
N LEU A 121 15.05 -15.08 11.62
CA LEU A 121 13.86 -15.39 12.42
C LEU A 121 13.45 -16.86 12.28
N ALA A 122 13.48 -17.42 11.06
CA ALA A 122 13.18 -18.84 10.83
C ALA A 122 14.22 -19.77 11.47
N SER A 123 15.50 -19.41 11.44
CA SER A 123 16.54 -20.14 12.18
C SER A 123 16.43 -19.98 13.70
N GLY A 124 15.99 -18.81 14.16
CA GLY A 124 15.72 -18.54 15.57
C GLY A 124 14.49 -19.29 16.09
N LEU A 125 13.40 -19.33 15.32
CA LEU A 125 12.21 -20.13 15.63
C LEU A 125 12.46 -21.63 15.47
N GLY A 126 13.28 -22.06 14.49
CA GLY A 126 13.72 -23.46 14.40
C GLY A 126 14.45 -23.93 15.66
N ASN A 127 15.24 -23.04 16.27
CA ASN A 127 15.83 -23.27 17.59
C ASN A 127 14.81 -23.14 18.75
N ALA A 128 13.82 -22.25 18.64
CA ALA A 128 12.78 -22.09 19.66
C ALA A 128 11.72 -23.21 19.65
N THR A 129 11.52 -23.90 18.52
CA THR A 129 10.61 -25.06 18.46
C THR A 129 11.26 -26.31 19.05
N ALA A 130 12.60 -26.34 19.16
CA ALA A 130 13.33 -27.27 20.02
C ALA A 130 13.30 -26.86 21.51
N ALA A 131 12.83 -25.65 21.83
CA ALA A 131 12.76 -25.08 23.18
C ALA A 131 11.38 -25.29 23.85
N ASN A 132 10.73 -26.43 23.60
CA ASN A 132 9.60 -26.90 24.44
C ASN A 132 10.04 -27.96 25.46
N GLY A 133 11.34 -28.08 25.68
CA GLY A 133 11.97 -28.67 26.86
C GLY A 133 13.30 -27.97 27.02
N GLU A 134 13.47 -27.17 28.07
CA GLU A 134 14.70 -26.44 28.31
C GLU A 134 15.88 -27.42 28.37
N THR A 135 16.69 -27.45 27.31
CA THR A 135 17.84 -28.36 27.27
C THR A 135 18.87 -27.89 28.29
N LEU A 136 19.44 -28.85 29.03
CA LEU A 136 20.51 -28.64 30.02
C LEU A 136 21.60 -27.68 29.49
N GLU A 137 21.95 -27.79 28.21
CA GLU A 137 22.93 -26.95 27.54
C GLU A 137 22.55 -25.47 27.49
N SER A 138 21.27 -25.15 27.31
CA SER A 138 20.78 -23.77 27.31
C SER A 138 20.90 -23.14 28.70
N ARG A 139 20.53 -23.89 29.74
CA ARG A 139 20.68 -23.46 31.15
C ARG A 139 22.15 -23.29 31.54
N LEU A 140 23.02 -24.22 31.14
CA LEU A 140 24.47 -24.11 31.37
C LEU A 140 25.10 -22.92 30.63
N ARG A 141 24.63 -22.63 29.40
CA ARG A 141 25.10 -21.49 28.61
C ARG A 141 24.65 -20.16 29.22
N GLY A 142 23.41 -20.09 29.70
CA GLY A 142 22.90 -18.93 30.43
C GLY A 142 23.67 -18.68 31.73
N LEU A 143 23.90 -19.75 32.51
CA LEU A 143 24.65 -19.68 33.76
C LEU A 143 26.09 -19.17 33.55
N HIS A 144 26.75 -19.62 32.48
CA HIS A 144 28.10 -19.18 32.14
C HIS A 144 28.16 -17.71 31.67
N ALA A 145 27.11 -17.21 31.00
CA ALA A 145 27.01 -15.80 30.64
C ALA A 145 26.89 -14.91 31.88
N LEU A 146 26.07 -15.32 32.87
CA LEU A 146 25.88 -14.58 34.12
C LEU A 146 27.15 -14.51 34.97
N TYR A 147 27.96 -15.57 34.97
CA TYR A 147 29.29 -15.57 35.59
C TYR A 147 30.25 -14.60 34.88
N LYS A 148 30.28 -14.61 33.54
CA LYS A 148 31.15 -13.73 32.75
C LYS A 148 30.80 -12.24 32.93
N ASP A 149 29.52 -11.95 33.12
CA ASP A 149 29.04 -10.59 33.39
C ASP A 149 29.29 -10.15 34.84
N GLY A 150 29.90 -11.00 35.68
CA GLY A 150 30.23 -10.72 37.07
C GLY A 150 29.01 -10.67 38.00
N ILE A 151 27.85 -11.09 37.51
CA ILE A 151 26.59 -11.13 38.27
C ILE A 151 26.61 -12.30 39.27
N LEU A 152 27.28 -13.39 38.90
CA LEU A 152 27.40 -14.60 39.71
C LEU A 152 28.83 -14.74 40.23
N SER A 153 28.99 -14.96 41.53
CA SER A 153 30.31 -15.29 42.10
C SER A 153 30.74 -16.71 41.71
N GLU A 154 32.04 -16.99 41.69
CA GLU A 154 32.58 -18.33 41.33
C GLU A 154 31.95 -19.46 42.17
N ALA A 155 31.74 -19.20 43.47
CA ALA A 155 31.15 -20.19 44.38
C ALA A 155 29.68 -20.49 44.03
N GLU A 156 28.91 -19.49 43.63
CA GLU A 156 27.50 -19.64 43.23
C GLU A 156 27.38 -20.32 41.87
N TYR A 157 28.25 -19.97 40.92
CA TYR A 157 28.35 -20.60 39.61
C TYR A 157 28.59 -22.11 39.70
N GLN A 158 29.54 -22.54 40.53
CA GLN A 158 29.85 -23.96 40.67
C GLN A 158 28.72 -24.73 41.37
N ARG A 159 28.00 -24.09 42.31
CA ARG A 159 26.86 -24.70 42.99
C ARG A 159 25.69 -24.95 42.04
N GLU A 160 25.25 -23.93 41.29
CA GLU A 160 24.16 -24.09 40.31
C GLU A 160 24.54 -25.02 39.17
N LYS A 161 25.81 -25.00 38.74
CA LYS A 161 26.30 -25.95 37.73
C LYS A 161 26.21 -27.39 38.22
N GLN A 162 26.56 -27.66 39.48
CA GLN A 162 26.45 -29.01 40.07
C GLN A 162 24.98 -29.42 40.23
N GLU A 163 24.12 -28.53 40.70
CA GLU A 163 22.67 -28.80 40.87
C GLU A 163 22.00 -29.14 39.53
N LEU A 164 22.39 -28.46 38.45
CA LEU A 164 21.93 -28.77 37.09
C LEU A 164 22.47 -30.12 36.57
N LEU A 165 23.66 -30.55 36.99
CA LEU A 165 24.26 -31.82 36.56
C LEU A 165 23.71 -33.02 37.34
N ASP A 166 23.37 -32.83 38.62
CA ASP A 166 22.84 -33.89 39.50
C ASP A 166 21.31 -34.07 39.39
N GLY A 167 20.57 -33.03 38.98
CA GLY A 167 19.10 -33.03 38.88
C GLY A 167 18.52 -33.72 37.63
N LYS A 168 19.06 -34.86 37.21
CA LYS A 168 18.68 -35.58 35.98
C LYS A 168 17.52 -36.57 36.16
#